data_AF-A0A4P9Y2F3-F1
#
_entry.id   AF-A0A4P9Y2F3-F1
#
_cell.length_a   1.000
_cell.length_b   1.000
_cell.length_c   1.000
_cell.angle_alpha   90.00
_cell.angle_beta   90.00
_cell.angle_gamma   90.00
#
_symmetry.space_group_name_H-M   'P 1'
#
loop_
_entity.id
_entity.type
_entity.pdbx_description
1 polymer ?
#
loop_
_entity_poly.entity_id
_entity_poly.type
_entity_poly.pdbx_seq_one_letter_code
_entity_poly.pdbx_strand_id
1 'polypeptide(L)'
;RLRCGIPSSLRGRVWKAAVFREVPIEEQKTLRTRYPRMATERSGYAKIISRDLARTFPGVPLFAKVGGEGQKALGKVMRAYSVYDPEVGYCQGLGFLVGPLLMNMSEEDTFCAFVQLMKQGQIRSMFIPSMEGLHLRLFQFSAIMEEHMPELHAHLEHHAVPTALYASQWYLTMFAYSYPMRFVLRIWDVAMAEG
;
A
#
# COMPACT_ATOMS: atom_id res chain seq x y z
N ARG A 1 17.20 -9.40 14.26
CA ARG A 1 16.50 -8.39 15.10
C ARG A 1 15.11 -8.00 14.55
N LEU A 2 14.90 -7.90 13.22
CA LEU A 2 13.57 -7.68 12.60
C LEU A 2 12.50 -8.74 12.93
N ARG A 3 12.91 -10.00 13.16
CA ARG A 3 12.00 -11.11 13.53
C ARG A 3 11.21 -10.84 14.82
N CYS A 4 11.76 -10.10 15.79
CA CYS A 4 11.08 -9.72 17.03
C CYS A 4 10.14 -8.50 16.85
N GLY A 5 10.25 -7.82 15.71
CA GLY A 5 9.44 -6.66 15.33
C GLY A 5 10.00 -5.30 15.69
N ILE A 6 9.54 -4.30 14.92
CA ILE A 6 9.99 -2.92 15.10
C ILE A 6 9.07 -2.27 16.14
N PRO A 7 9.62 -1.65 17.21
CA PRO A 7 8.84 -0.88 18.16
C PRO A 7 8.02 0.21 17.45
N SER A 8 6.75 0.41 17.84
CA SER A 8 5.86 1.35 17.14
C SER A 8 6.40 2.78 17.06
N SER A 9 7.12 3.25 18.07
CA SER A 9 7.74 4.58 18.09
C SER A 9 8.91 4.74 17.09
N LEU A 10 9.51 3.64 16.63
CA LEU A 10 10.63 3.66 15.70
C LEU A 10 10.22 3.32 14.26
N ARG A 11 9.03 2.75 14.07
CA ARG A 11 8.55 2.26 12.78
C ARG A 11 8.64 3.29 11.67
N GLY A 12 8.11 4.50 11.89
CA GLY A 12 8.19 5.58 10.91
C GLY A 12 9.61 5.89 10.45
N ARG A 13 10.55 5.98 11.39
CA ARG A 13 11.97 6.25 11.10
C ARG A 13 12.62 5.11 10.33
N VAL A 14 12.36 3.87 10.74
CA VAL A 14 12.96 2.68 10.11
C VAL A 14 12.40 2.48 8.71
N TRP A 15 11.09 2.55 8.52
CA TRP A 15 10.46 2.41 7.21
C TRP A 15 10.90 3.51 6.25
N LYS A 16 10.98 4.76 6.72
CA LYS A 16 11.54 5.87 5.96
C LYS A 16 12.98 5.59 5.56
N ALA A 17 13.84 5.17 6.49
CA ALA A 17 15.23 4.84 6.16
C ALA A 17 15.34 3.69 5.14
N ALA A 18 14.41 2.74 5.17
CA ALA A 18 14.37 1.64 4.21
C ALA A 18 13.97 2.09 2.80
N VAL A 19 12.81 2.75 2.65
CA VAL A 19 12.30 3.19 1.33
C VAL A 19 13.14 4.29 0.68
N PHE A 20 13.95 5.01 1.46
CA PHE A 20 14.84 6.06 0.96
C PHE A 20 16.31 5.62 0.88
N ARG A 21 16.63 4.35 1.15
CA ARG A 21 18.02 3.86 1.21
C ARG A 21 18.82 4.20 -0.05
N GLU A 22 18.20 4.02 -1.22
CA GLU A 22 18.83 4.20 -2.53
C GLU A 22 18.27 5.42 -3.28
N VAL A 23 17.56 6.32 -2.57
CA VAL A 23 16.92 7.50 -3.17
C VAL A 23 17.79 8.74 -2.98
N PRO A 24 18.24 9.41 -4.04
CA PRO A 24 19.01 10.64 -3.93
C PRO A 24 18.28 11.71 -3.11
N ILE A 25 19.01 12.43 -2.25
CA ILE A 25 18.47 13.47 -1.37
C ILE A 25 17.68 14.53 -2.17
N GLU A 26 18.16 14.90 -3.36
CA GLU A 26 17.49 15.89 -4.21
C GLU A 26 16.14 15.41 -4.75
N GLU A 27 15.97 14.11 -5.03
CA GLU A 27 14.66 13.55 -5.37
C GLU A 27 13.71 13.64 -4.18
N GLN A 28 14.20 13.31 -2.97
CA GLN A 28 13.40 13.41 -1.75
C GLN A 28 12.93 14.84 -1.49
N LYS A 29 13.82 15.83 -1.63
CA LYS A 29 13.49 17.25 -1.50
C LYS A 29 12.48 17.67 -2.56
N THR A 30 12.68 17.26 -3.80
CA THR A 30 11.77 17.59 -4.92
C THR A 30 10.35 17.08 -4.65
N LEU A 31 10.20 15.85 -4.19
CA LEU A 31 8.88 15.27 -3.87
C LEU A 31 8.18 16.05 -2.75
N ARG A 32 8.90 16.41 -1.69
CA ARG A 32 8.36 17.21 -0.58
C ARG A 32 7.88 18.57 -1.05
N THR A 33 8.74 19.31 -1.77
CA THR A 33 8.40 20.64 -2.28
C THR A 33 7.19 20.63 -3.22
N ARG A 34 7.00 19.54 -3.99
CA ARG A 34 5.86 19.41 -4.91
C ARG A 34 4.56 18.96 -4.22
N TYR A 35 4.65 18.30 -3.06
CA TYR A 35 3.48 17.71 -2.40
C TYR A 35 2.36 18.72 -2.11
N PRO A 36 2.61 19.90 -1.50
CA PRO A 36 1.54 20.86 -1.19
C PRO A 36 0.72 21.27 -2.41
N ARG A 37 1.39 21.48 -3.56
CA ARG A 37 0.72 21.80 -4.82
C ARG A 37 -0.17 20.63 -5.28
N MET A 38 0.38 19.42 -5.36
CA MET A 38 -0.36 18.24 -5.84
C MET A 38 -1.54 17.86 -4.93
N ALA A 39 -1.42 18.09 -3.62
CA ALA A 39 -2.49 17.85 -2.66
C ALA A 39 -3.72 18.76 -2.86
N THR A 40 -3.53 19.92 -3.51
CA THR A 40 -4.60 20.89 -3.82
C THR A 40 -5.09 20.80 -5.27
N GLU A 41 -4.38 20.09 -6.13
CA GLU A 41 -4.71 19.97 -7.55
C GLU A 41 -5.97 19.13 -7.77
N ARG A 42 -6.73 19.43 -8.83
CA ARG A 42 -7.96 18.69 -9.14
C ARG A 42 -7.60 17.30 -9.65
N SER A 43 -8.11 16.28 -8.95
CA SER A 43 -8.00 14.88 -9.38
C SER A 43 -9.32 14.40 -10.00
N GLY A 44 -9.24 13.75 -11.16
CA GLY A 44 -10.38 13.07 -11.78
C GLY A 44 -10.98 11.95 -10.91
N TYR A 45 -10.23 11.47 -9.92
CA TYR A 45 -10.61 10.37 -9.04
C TYR A 45 -11.24 10.83 -7.71
N ALA A 46 -11.43 12.13 -7.49
CA ALA A 46 -11.86 12.68 -6.20
C ALA A 46 -13.13 12.02 -5.63
N LYS A 47 -14.11 11.69 -6.50
CA LYS A 47 -15.35 11.01 -6.08
C LYS A 47 -15.10 9.60 -5.56
N ILE A 48 -14.28 8.81 -6.26
CA ILE A 48 -13.97 7.43 -5.89
C ILE A 48 -13.10 7.40 -4.63
N ILE A 49 -12.11 8.30 -4.55
CA ILE A 49 -11.28 8.50 -3.34
C ILE A 49 -12.20 8.77 -2.14
N SER A 50 -13.12 9.74 -2.25
CA SER A 50 -14.02 10.10 -1.15
C SER A 50 -14.86 8.92 -0.66
N ARG A 51 -15.34 8.07 -1.56
CA ARG A 51 -16.10 6.86 -1.21
C ARG A 51 -15.23 5.85 -0.46
N ASP A 52 -13.98 5.69 -0.88
CA ASP A 52 -13.06 4.72 -0.29
C ASP A 52 -12.55 5.14 1.09
N LEU A 53 -12.42 6.45 1.36
CA LEU A 53 -12.03 6.96 2.68
C LEU A 53 -12.95 6.47 3.79
N ALA A 54 -14.26 6.42 3.55
CA ALA A 54 -15.24 6.00 4.56
C ALA A 54 -15.09 4.53 5.00
N ARG A 55 -14.49 3.69 4.14
CA ARG A 55 -14.29 2.25 4.39
C ARG A 55 -12.83 1.87 4.67
N THR A 56 -11.91 2.83 4.67
CA THR A 56 -10.49 2.58 4.91
C THR A 56 -10.19 2.70 6.42
N PHE A 57 -9.98 1.56 7.07
CA PHE A 57 -9.69 1.44 8.50
C PHE A 57 -10.71 2.12 9.45
N PRO A 58 -12.03 1.87 9.33
CA PRO A 58 -13.03 2.55 10.17
C PRO A 58 -12.86 2.29 11.68
N GLY A 59 -12.26 1.16 12.06
CA GLY A 59 -11.96 0.81 13.46
C GLY A 59 -10.65 1.39 14.02
N VAL A 60 -9.85 2.08 13.21
CA VAL A 60 -8.59 2.69 13.67
C VAL A 60 -8.87 4.14 14.11
N PRO A 61 -8.50 4.55 15.35
CA PRO A 61 -8.84 5.87 15.89
C PRO A 61 -8.48 7.05 14.99
N LEU A 62 -7.35 6.97 14.27
CA LEU A 62 -6.91 7.99 13.32
C LEU A 62 -7.91 8.22 12.17
N PHE A 63 -8.61 7.17 11.73
CA PHE A 63 -9.48 7.18 10.55
C PHE A 63 -10.98 7.06 10.88
N ALA A 64 -11.32 6.82 12.15
CA ALA A 64 -12.68 6.55 12.60
C ALA A 64 -13.63 7.74 12.42
N LYS A 65 -13.14 8.97 12.59
CA LYS A 65 -13.97 10.17 12.44
C LYS A 65 -14.17 10.50 10.96
N VAL A 66 -15.40 10.41 10.48
CA VAL A 66 -15.80 10.87 9.14
C VAL A 66 -15.44 12.34 8.97
N GLY A 67 -14.66 12.65 7.94
CA GLY A 67 -14.16 14.01 7.72
C GLY A 67 -13.18 14.51 8.80
N GLY A 68 -12.66 13.63 9.64
CA GLY A 68 -11.59 13.93 10.59
C GLY A 68 -10.24 14.15 9.90
N GLU A 69 -9.25 14.62 10.66
CA GLU A 69 -7.93 14.96 10.13
C GLU A 69 -7.22 13.77 9.48
N GLY A 70 -7.34 12.55 10.02
CA GLY A 70 -6.74 11.37 9.40
C GLY A 70 -7.36 11.00 8.05
N GLN A 71 -8.69 11.08 7.90
CA GLN A 71 -9.35 10.87 6.60
C GLN A 71 -9.00 11.98 5.60
N LYS A 72 -8.91 13.24 6.06
CA LYS A 72 -8.47 14.36 5.21
C LYS A 72 -7.05 14.15 4.72
N ALA A 73 -6.13 13.79 5.60
CA ALA A 73 -4.74 13.53 5.27
C ALA A 73 -4.60 12.34 4.30
N LEU A 74 -5.29 11.22 4.57
CA LEU A 74 -5.36 10.09 3.65
C LEU A 74 -5.87 10.51 2.26
N GLY A 75 -6.95 11.29 2.22
CA GLY A 75 -7.53 11.80 0.99
C GLY A 75 -6.63 12.77 0.22
N LYS A 76 -5.82 13.58 0.91
CA LYS A 76 -4.83 14.45 0.26
C LYS A 76 -3.69 13.64 -0.34
N VAL A 77 -3.14 12.67 0.39
CA VAL A 77 -2.08 11.78 -0.13
C VAL A 77 -2.57 11.03 -1.35
N MET A 78 -3.77 10.42 -1.30
CA MET A 78 -4.33 9.70 -2.43
C MET A 78 -4.57 10.59 -3.66
N ARG A 79 -5.07 11.82 -3.45
CA ARG A 79 -5.25 12.80 -4.54
C ARG A 79 -3.90 13.21 -5.14
N ALA A 80 -2.94 13.57 -4.30
CA ALA A 80 -1.59 13.95 -4.75
C ALA A 80 -0.94 12.82 -5.55
N TYR A 81 -1.07 11.56 -5.10
CA TYR A 81 -0.53 10.41 -5.84
C TYR A 81 -1.21 10.23 -7.20
N SER A 82 -2.54 10.38 -7.28
CA SER A 82 -3.25 10.25 -8.55
C SER A 82 -2.87 11.30 -9.59
N VAL A 83 -2.37 12.46 -9.15
CA VAL A 83 -1.82 13.51 -10.03
C VAL A 83 -0.36 13.22 -10.36
N TYR A 84 0.39 12.67 -9.40
CA TYR A 84 1.80 12.34 -9.55
C TYR A 84 2.04 11.21 -10.58
N ASP A 85 1.22 10.17 -10.54
CA ASP A 85 1.30 8.99 -11.41
C ASP A 85 -0.04 8.77 -12.12
N PRO A 86 -0.30 9.47 -13.24
CA PRO A 86 -1.59 9.42 -13.92
C PRO A 86 -1.87 8.07 -14.61
N GLU A 87 -0.86 7.25 -14.87
CA GLU A 87 -1.04 5.91 -15.44
C GLU A 87 -1.71 4.97 -14.42
N VAL A 88 -1.27 5.03 -13.16
CA VAL A 88 -1.97 4.35 -12.05
C VAL A 88 -3.24 5.12 -11.66
N GLY A 89 -3.13 6.44 -11.55
CA GLY A 89 -4.16 7.32 -11.03
C GLY A 89 -4.59 6.91 -9.62
N TYR A 90 -5.84 6.47 -9.49
CA TYR A 90 -6.36 5.87 -8.26
C TYR A 90 -7.11 4.58 -8.57
N CYS A 91 -6.64 3.47 -8.00
CA CYS A 91 -7.35 2.22 -7.93
C CYS A 91 -7.96 2.01 -6.54
N GLN A 92 -9.13 1.39 -6.49
CA GLN A 92 -9.77 1.00 -5.24
C GLN A 92 -8.83 0.11 -4.42
N GLY A 93 -8.65 0.47 -3.15
CA GLY A 93 -7.79 -0.28 -2.23
C GLY A 93 -6.43 0.36 -1.95
N LEU A 94 -5.98 1.32 -2.76
CA LEU A 94 -4.70 2.01 -2.52
C LEU A 94 -4.65 2.72 -1.15
N GLY A 95 -5.78 3.18 -0.63
CA GLY A 95 -5.87 3.75 0.72
C GLY A 95 -5.39 2.79 1.82
N PHE A 96 -5.48 1.47 1.60
CA PHE A 96 -4.98 0.46 2.53
C PHE A 96 -3.45 0.34 2.53
N LEU A 97 -2.77 0.81 1.48
CA LEU A 97 -1.31 0.97 1.47
C LEU A 97 -0.88 2.26 2.16
N VAL A 98 -1.64 3.34 1.99
CA VAL A 98 -1.31 4.65 2.56
C VAL A 98 -1.60 4.72 4.07
N GLY A 99 -2.65 4.05 4.56
CA GLY A 99 -3.02 4.10 5.97
C GLY A 99 -1.91 3.65 6.93
N PRO A 100 -1.28 2.47 6.75
CA PRO A 100 -0.15 2.03 7.58
C PRO A 100 1.01 3.03 7.61
N LEU A 101 1.33 3.68 6.49
CA LEU A 101 2.33 4.73 6.43
C LEU A 101 1.90 5.93 7.29
N LEU A 102 0.69 6.45 7.09
CA LEU A 102 0.17 7.62 7.80
C LEU A 102 0.01 7.42 9.31
N MET A 103 -0.18 6.18 9.75
CA MET A 103 -0.19 5.83 11.17
C MET A 103 1.19 5.96 11.83
N ASN A 104 2.27 5.99 11.04
CA ASN A 104 3.64 5.91 11.54
C ASN A 104 4.53 7.09 11.11
N MET A 105 4.06 7.99 10.23
CA MET A 105 4.81 9.16 9.79
C MET A 105 3.89 10.34 9.44
N SER A 106 4.46 11.53 9.19
CA SER A 106 3.69 12.72 8.82
C SER A 106 2.99 12.57 7.46
N GLU A 107 2.02 13.44 7.17
CA GLU A 107 1.31 13.47 5.88
C GLU A 107 2.28 13.61 4.67
N GLU A 108 3.25 14.52 4.77
CA GLU A 108 4.27 14.72 3.73
C GLU A 108 5.22 13.52 3.61
N ASP A 109 5.71 12.99 4.74
CA ASP A 109 6.56 11.78 4.75
C ASP A 109 5.82 10.59 4.12
N THR A 110 4.52 10.47 4.42
CA THR A 110 3.65 9.41 3.90
C THR A 110 3.57 9.47 2.39
N PHE A 111 3.33 10.67 1.82
CA PHE A 111 3.31 10.82 0.37
C PHE A 111 4.65 10.43 -0.26
N CYS A 112 5.76 10.94 0.26
CA CYS A 112 7.07 10.64 -0.31
C CYS A 112 7.42 9.15 -0.19
N ALA A 113 7.16 8.53 0.96
CA ALA A 113 7.40 7.10 1.17
C ALA A 113 6.51 6.24 0.27
N PHE A 114 5.25 6.61 0.08
CA PHE A 114 4.33 5.91 -0.80
C PHE A 114 4.77 5.97 -2.27
N VAL A 115 5.25 7.13 -2.74
CA VAL A 115 5.84 7.26 -4.09
C VAL A 115 7.02 6.31 -4.27
N GLN A 116 7.92 6.22 -3.29
CA GLN A 116 9.07 5.31 -3.38
C GLN A 116 8.66 3.85 -3.30
N LEU A 117 7.70 3.50 -2.44
CA LEU A 117 7.14 2.15 -2.36
C LEU A 117 6.57 1.69 -3.71
N MET A 118 5.86 2.58 -4.40
CA MET A 118 5.30 2.30 -5.73
C MET A 118 6.41 2.17 -6.79
N LYS A 119 7.43 3.04 -6.76
CA LYS A 119 8.54 2.99 -7.72
C LYS A 119 9.45 1.77 -7.56
N GLN A 120 9.83 1.45 -6.33
CA GLN A 120 10.91 0.49 -6.05
C GLN A 120 10.39 -0.92 -5.73
N GLY A 121 9.22 -1.04 -5.08
CA GLY A 121 8.74 -2.29 -4.51
C GLY A 121 8.13 -3.28 -5.50
N GLN A 122 8.23 -3.06 -6.81
CA GLN A 122 7.44 -3.78 -7.84
C GLN A 122 5.93 -3.75 -7.56
N ILE A 123 5.46 -2.84 -6.70
CA ILE A 123 4.06 -2.73 -6.29
C ILE A 123 3.26 -2.00 -7.37
N ARG A 124 3.84 -0.97 -8.01
CA ARG A 124 3.18 -0.18 -9.05
C ARG A 124 2.60 -1.02 -10.19
N SER A 125 3.32 -2.04 -10.66
CA SER A 125 2.85 -2.88 -11.77
C SER A 125 1.60 -3.72 -11.43
N MET A 126 1.23 -3.83 -10.15
CA MET A 126 -0.05 -4.41 -9.73
C MET A 126 -1.24 -3.46 -9.92
N PHE A 127 -0.99 -2.16 -10.09
CA PHE A 127 -2.01 -1.11 -10.15
C PHE A 127 -2.11 -0.37 -11.48
N ILE A 128 -1.19 -0.60 -12.42
CA ILE A 128 -1.36 -0.12 -13.79
C ILE A 128 -2.52 -0.88 -14.48
N PRO A 129 -3.13 -0.34 -15.54
CA PRO A 129 -4.33 -0.94 -16.16
C PRO A 129 -4.17 -2.40 -16.61
N SER A 130 -2.97 -2.82 -17.02
CA SER A 130 -2.71 -4.22 -17.41
C SER A 130 -2.69 -5.19 -16.23
N MET A 131 -2.50 -4.68 -15.01
CA MET A 131 -2.32 -5.46 -13.77
C MET A 131 -1.26 -6.58 -13.90
N GLU A 132 -0.29 -6.43 -14.80
CA GLU A 132 0.69 -7.47 -15.13
C GLU A 132 1.45 -7.95 -13.89
N GLY A 133 1.78 -7.03 -12.98
CA GLY A 133 2.47 -7.34 -11.73
C GLY A 133 1.60 -8.22 -10.83
N LEU A 134 0.29 -7.95 -10.76
CA LEU A 134 -0.62 -8.76 -9.95
C LEU A 134 -0.74 -10.17 -10.53
N HIS A 135 -0.95 -10.29 -11.84
CA HIS A 135 -1.05 -11.58 -12.52
C HIS A 135 0.21 -12.42 -12.31
N LEU A 136 1.40 -11.81 -12.42
CA LEU A 136 2.66 -12.49 -12.14
C LEU A 136 2.75 -12.99 -10.69
N ARG A 137 2.37 -12.16 -9.71
CA ARG A 137 2.39 -12.57 -8.29
C ARG A 137 1.41 -13.71 -7.99
N LEU A 138 0.22 -13.67 -8.57
CA LEU A 138 -0.78 -14.74 -8.41
C LEU A 138 -0.31 -16.05 -9.04
N PHE A 139 0.32 -15.98 -10.21
CA PHE A 139 0.94 -17.15 -10.85
C PHE A 139 2.05 -17.75 -9.97
N GLN A 140 2.97 -16.90 -9.50
CA GLN A 140 4.06 -17.32 -8.59
C GLN A 140 3.52 -17.94 -7.30
N PHE A 141 2.46 -17.37 -6.71
CA PHE A 141 1.83 -17.92 -5.52
C PHE A 141 1.20 -19.30 -5.77
N SER A 142 0.54 -19.48 -6.92
CA SER A 142 0.00 -20.79 -7.31
C SER A 142 1.10 -21.84 -7.42
N ALA A 143 2.21 -21.51 -8.09
CA ALA A 143 3.35 -22.41 -8.24
C ALA A 143 4.01 -22.76 -6.89
N ILE A 144 4.17 -21.79 -6.00
CA ILE A 144 4.68 -22.02 -4.63
C ILE A 144 3.72 -22.92 -3.83
N MET A 145 2.40 -22.75 -4.00
CA MET A 145 1.42 -23.62 -3.36
C MET A 145 1.48 -25.04 -3.92
N GLU A 146 1.65 -25.20 -5.23
CA GLU A 146 1.80 -26.50 -5.87
C GLU A 146 3.04 -27.24 -5.34
N GLU A 147 4.17 -26.53 -5.18
CA GLU A 147 5.41 -27.10 -4.67
C GLU A 147 5.32 -27.50 -3.19
N HIS A 148 4.77 -26.64 -2.34
CA HIS A 148 4.80 -26.84 -0.88
C HIS A 148 3.53 -27.47 -0.30
N MET A 149 2.39 -27.36 -0.99
CA MET A 149 1.07 -27.82 -0.57
C MET A 149 0.29 -28.44 -1.74
N PRO A 150 0.84 -29.48 -2.41
CA PRO A 150 0.27 -30.04 -3.64
C PRO A 150 -1.16 -30.55 -3.48
N GLU A 151 -1.50 -31.13 -2.33
CA GLU A 151 -2.88 -31.61 -2.05
C GLU A 151 -3.89 -30.46 -2.03
N LEU A 152 -3.52 -29.32 -1.43
CA LEU A 152 -4.37 -28.13 -1.39
C LEU A 152 -4.50 -27.51 -2.79
N HIS A 153 -3.38 -27.40 -3.53
CA HIS A 153 -3.39 -26.88 -4.89
C HIS A 153 -4.31 -27.72 -5.80
N ALA A 154 -4.16 -29.05 -5.78
CA ALA A 154 -4.99 -29.97 -6.54
C ALA A 154 -6.48 -29.88 -6.15
N HIS A 155 -6.78 -29.70 -4.87
CA HIS A 155 -8.15 -29.52 -4.40
C HIS A 155 -8.77 -28.22 -4.93
N LEU A 156 -8.04 -27.10 -4.89
CA LEU A 156 -8.52 -25.82 -5.42
C LEU A 156 -8.71 -25.86 -6.94
N GLU A 157 -7.77 -26.48 -7.67
CA GLU A 157 -7.88 -26.69 -9.12
C GLU A 157 -9.09 -27.56 -9.48
N HIS A 158 -9.31 -28.66 -8.76
CA HIS A 158 -10.47 -29.54 -8.97
C HIS A 158 -11.80 -28.80 -8.82
N HIS A 159 -11.87 -27.85 -7.89
CA HIS A 159 -13.05 -27.02 -7.65
C HIS A 159 -13.08 -25.72 -8.47
N ALA A 160 -12.14 -25.53 -9.40
CA ALA A 160 -12.01 -24.30 -10.21
C ALA A 160 -11.98 -23.03 -9.34
N VAL A 161 -11.19 -23.05 -8.26
CA VAL A 161 -10.97 -21.93 -7.35
C VAL A 161 -9.61 -21.28 -7.70
N PRO A 162 -9.56 -20.35 -8.67
CA PRO A 162 -8.30 -19.76 -9.10
C PRO A 162 -7.72 -18.89 -7.97
N THR A 163 -6.38 -18.85 -7.90
CA THR A 163 -5.63 -18.03 -6.93
C THR A 163 -6.08 -16.57 -6.87
N ALA A 164 -6.47 -16.00 -8.03
CA ALA A 164 -6.99 -14.64 -8.13
C ALA A 164 -8.24 -14.38 -7.27
N LEU A 165 -9.08 -15.41 -7.03
CA LEU A 165 -10.34 -15.26 -6.30
C LEU A 165 -10.13 -14.86 -4.83
N TYR A 166 -9.08 -15.36 -4.19
CA TYR A 166 -8.84 -15.16 -2.76
C TYR A 166 -7.58 -14.35 -2.46
N ALA A 167 -6.55 -14.39 -3.32
CA ALA A 167 -5.26 -13.76 -3.04
C ALA A 167 -5.12 -12.34 -3.61
N SER A 168 -5.94 -11.92 -4.58
CA SER A 168 -5.81 -10.60 -5.22
C SER A 168 -5.80 -9.46 -4.19
N GLN A 169 -6.71 -9.53 -3.22
CA GLN A 169 -6.81 -8.51 -2.17
C GLN A 169 -5.61 -8.52 -1.22
N TRP A 170 -4.99 -9.68 -0.99
CA TRP A 170 -3.80 -9.78 -0.13
C TRP A 170 -2.65 -8.98 -0.72
N TYR A 171 -2.41 -9.11 -2.03
CA TYR A 171 -1.39 -8.35 -2.75
C TYR A 171 -1.74 -6.86 -2.86
N LEU A 172 -2.96 -6.54 -3.34
CA LEU A 172 -3.37 -5.15 -3.58
C LEU A 172 -3.51 -4.30 -2.31
N THR A 173 -3.62 -4.92 -1.15
CA THR A 173 -3.75 -4.18 0.13
C THR A 173 -2.61 -4.48 1.09
N MET A 174 -1.61 -5.27 0.67
CA MET A 174 -0.58 -5.82 1.57
C MET A 174 -1.21 -6.35 2.87
N PHE A 175 -2.24 -7.19 2.72
CA PHE A 175 -3.05 -7.79 3.78
C PHE A 175 -3.85 -6.81 4.66
N ALA A 176 -3.77 -5.50 4.41
CA ALA A 176 -4.33 -4.50 5.30
C ALA A 176 -5.86 -4.40 5.26
N TYR A 177 -6.51 -5.02 4.27
CA TYR A 177 -7.97 -5.07 4.23
C TYR A 177 -8.56 -6.08 5.23
N SER A 178 -8.00 -7.29 5.27
CA SER A 178 -8.65 -8.45 5.92
C SER A 178 -8.12 -8.77 7.31
N TYR A 179 -6.94 -8.25 7.67
CA TYR A 179 -6.23 -8.66 8.88
C TYR A 179 -6.13 -7.56 9.93
N PRO A 180 -6.02 -7.91 11.24
CA PRO A 180 -5.82 -6.93 12.30
C PRO A 180 -4.57 -6.07 12.08
N MET A 181 -4.67 -4.77 12.34
CA MET A 181 -3.58 -3.82 12.07
C MET A 181 -2.24 -4.22 12.71
N ARG A 182 -2.24 -4.82 13.91
CA ARG A 182 -1.00 -5.32 14.55
C ARG A 182 -0.27 -6.35 13.68
N PHE A 183 -1.00 -7.23 13.02
CA PHE A 183 -0.44 -8.23 12.10
C PHE A 183 0.05 -7.56 10.81
N VAL A 184 -0.74 -6.65 10.24
CA VAL A 184 -0.39 -5.87 9.05
C VAL A 184 0.94 -5.14 9.25
N LEU A 185 1.10 -4.43 10.37
CA LEU A 185 2.33 -3.69 10.67
C LEU A 185 3.56 -4.61 10.77
N ARG A 186 3.39 -5.88 11.17
CA ARG A 186 4.49 -6.86 11.18
C ARG A 186 4.86 -7.32 9.78
N ILE A 187 3.90 -7.53 8.90
CA ILE A 187 4.15 -7.82 7.48
C ILE A 187 4.92 -6.65 6.86
N TRP A 188 4.48 -5.42 7.11
CA TRP A 188 5.15 -4.23 6.61
C TRP A 188 6.58 -4.06 7.16
N ASP A 189 6.82 -4.39 8.43
CA ASP A 189 8.18 -4.38 8.99
C ASP A 189 9.12 -5.33 8.21
N VAL A 190 8.62 -6.48 7.77
CA VAL A 190 9.39 -7.47 6.98
C VAL A 190 9.55 -6.98 5.54
N ALA A 191 8.45 -6.58 4.88
CA ALA A 191 8.46 -6.08 3.50
C ALA A 191 9.42 -4.89 3.33
N MET A 192 9.41 -3.94 4.28
CA MET A 192 10.34 -2.80 4.24
C MET A 192 11.80 -3.20 4.43
N ALA A 193 12.08 -4.32 5.09
CA ALA A 193 13.45 -4.75 5.35
C ALA A 193 14.03 -5.66 4.27
N GLU A 194 13.20 -6.50 3.67
CA GLU A 194 13.61 -7.61 2.80
C GLU A 194 13.19 -7.41 1.33
N GLY A 195 12.25 -6.50 1.04
CA GLY A 195 11.68 -6.28 -0.29
C GLY A 195 10.35 -7.00 -0.48
#